data_AF-A0A5C5YSH5-F1
#
_entry.id   AF-A0A5C5YSH5-F1
#
_cell.length_a   1.000
_cell.length_b   1.000
_cell.length_c   1.000
_cell.angle_alpha   90.00
_cell.angle_beta   90.00
_cell.angle_gamma   90.00
#
_symmetry.space_group_name_H-M   'P 1'
#
loop_
_entity.id
_entity.type
_entity.pdbx_description
1 polymer ?
#
loop_
_entity_poly.entity_id
_entity_poly.type
_entity_poly.pdbx_seq_one_letter_code
_entity_poly.pdbx_strand_id
1 'polypeptide(L)'
;MAKKPNSASVTKKPCGCGYLQQAADEPGNPIRFDESAGEFQFIYREPDQDADSMLILYHCPFCGGAAPPSKRRLLFEVIPREEEQRLNTLLEPIRTIEDAISLLGVPDSDGHSTSRKPETDGAPPATSFQRELTYRGLSDVADVWISEGRDGHAYWQLHGKPKRREA
;
A
#
# COMPACT_ATOMS: atom_id res chain seq x y z
N MET A 1 3.84 25.90 8.00
CA MET A 1 4.47 25.28 6.81
C MET A 1 3.40 24.60 5.97
N ALA A 2 3.34 24.81 4.65
CA ALA A 2 2.37 24.14 3.78
C ALA A 2 2.57 22.61 3.82
N LYS A 3 1.48 21.83 3.90
CA LYS A 3 1.51 20.37 3.91
C LYS A 3 1.85 19.83 2.52
N LYS A 4 2.64 18.76 2.43
CA LYS A 4 2.88 18.07 1.16
C LYS A 4 1.56 17.48 0.64
N PRO A 5 1.29 17.51 -0.67
CA PRO A 5 0.03 17.01 -1.22
C PRO A 5 -0.13 15.49 -1.09
N ASN A 6 0.96 14.74 -1.04
CA ASN A 6 0.99 13.31 -0.72
C ASN A 6 2.29 12.96 0.04
N SER A 7 2.34 11.80 0.69
CA SER A 7 3.47 11.37 1.55
C SER A 7 4.75 11.13 0.76
N ALA A 8 4.64 10.67 -0.48
CA ALA A 8 5.77 10.37 -1.36
C ALA A 8 6.32 11.61 -2.10
N SER A 9 5.62 12.75 -2.07
CA SER A 9 6.06 13.92 -2.81
C SER A 9 7.30 14.57 -2.19
N VAL A 10 8.33 14.78 -2.99
CA VAL A 10 9.52 15.57 -2.60
C VAL A 10 9.33 17.07 -2.75
N THR A 11 8.26 17.53 -3.43
CA THR A 11 7.94 18.95 -3.62
C THR A 11 6.55 19.31 -3.10
N LYS A 12 6.36 20.59 -2.78
CA LYS A 12 5.06 21.19 -2.44
C LYS A 12 4.48 22.02 -3.58
N LYS A 13 5.28 22.31 -4.61
CA LYS A 13 4.84 23.07 -5.79
C LYS A 13 3.94 22.17 -6.63
N PRO A 14 2.66 22.50 -6.84
CA PRO A 14 1.79 21.69 -7.68
C PRO A 14 2.30 21.67 -9.13
N CYS A 15 1.98 20.60 -9.87
CA CYS A 15 2.14 20.57 -11.31
C CYS A 15 1.33 21.70 -11.94
N GLY A 16 1.98 22.52 -12.77
CA GLY A 16 1.36 23.64 -13.47
C GLY A 16 1.53 23.61 -14.99
N CYS A 17 2.24 22.61 -15.53
CA CYS A 17 2.50 22.53 -16.97
C CYS A 17 1.42 21.76 -17.76
N GLY A 18 0.45 21.15 -17.09
CA GLY A 18 -0.65 20.43 -17.75
C GLY A 18 -0.30 19.05 -18.32
N TYR A 19 0.98 18.66 -18.37
CA TYR A 19 1.43 17.41 -19.01
C TYR A 19 0.67 16.16 -18.54
N LEU A 20 0.50 15.98 -17.21
CA LEU A 20 -0.15 14.77 -16.70
C LEU A 20 -1.60 14.62 -17.19
N GLN A 21 -2.34 15.73 -17.24
CA GLN A 21 -3.71 15.72 -17.76
C GLN A 21 -3.72 15.47 -19.26
N GLN A 22 -2.89 16.19 -20.02
CA GLN A 22 -2.78 16.00 -21.48
C GLN A 22 -2.42 14.56 -21.84
N ALA A 23 -1.46 13.96 -21.14
CA ALA A 23 -1.08 12.57 -21.33
C ALA A 23 -2.20 11.60 -20.92
N ALA A 24 -2.96 11.90 -19.87
CA ALA A 24 -4.11 11.09 -19.48
C ALA A 24 -5.27 11.15 -20.48
N ASP A 25 -5.45 12.28 -21.15
CA ASP A 25 -6.49 12.52 -22.15
C ASP A 25 -6.12 11.95 -23.53
N GLU A 26 -4.84 11.68 -23.79
CA GLU A 26 -4.34 11.16 -25.07
C GLU A 26 -4.62 9.66 -25.23
N PRO A 27 -5.42 9.25 -26.22
CA PRO A 27 -5.67 7.84 -26.49
C PRO A 27 -4.38 7.09 -26.81
N GLY A 28 -4.14 5.97 -26.11
CA GLY A 28 -2.95 5.14 -26.32
C GLY A 28 -1.72 5.53 -25.49
N ASN A 29 -1.69 6.72 -24.87
CA ASN A 29 -0.70 7.02 -23.84
C ASN A 29 -0.91 6.08 -22.64
N PRO A 30 0.12 5.58 -21.94
CA PRO A 30 -0.08 4.70 -20.77
C PRO A 30 -0.54 5.43 -19.50
N ILE A 31 -0.48 6.76 -19.45
CA ILE A 31 -0.91 7.52 -18.27
C ILE A 31 -2.44 7.58 -18.23
N ARG A 32 -3.03 7.30 -17.07
CA ARG A 32 -4.47 7.36 -16.80
C ARG A 32 -4.72 8.15 -15.52
N PHE A 33 -5.88 8.79 -15.42
CA PHE A 33 -6.34 9.39 -14.18
C PHE A 33 -7.39 8.49 -13.53
N ASP A 34 -7.10 8.00 -12.33
CA ASP A 34 -8.07 7.28 -11.49
C ASP A 34 -8.85 8.30 -10.68
N GLU A 35 -10.08 8.59 -11.10
CA GLU A 35 -10.96 9.56 -10.45
C GLU A 35 -11.30 9.18 -9.00
N SER A 36 -11.37 7.88 -8.71
CA SER A 36 -11.76 7.37 -7.39
C SER A 36 -10.68 7.67 -6.35
N ALA A 37 -9.41 7.46 -6.72
CA ALA A 37 -8.27 7.81 -5.89
C ALA A 37 -7.79 9.27 -6.10
N GLY A 38 -8.20 9.95 -7.18
CA GLY A 38 -7.66 11.25 -7.56
C GLY A 38 -6.18 11.21 -7.94
N GLU A 39 -5.73 10.13 -8.58
CA GLU A 39 -4.32 9.85 -8.84
C GLU A 39 -4.03 9.65 -10.33
N PHE A 40 -2.87 10.14 -10.79
CA PHE A 40 -2.34 9.73 -12.08
C PHE A 40 -1.57 8.42 -11.93
N GLN A 41 -1.81 7.49 -12.85
CA GLN A 41 -1.23 6.16 -12.86
C GLN A 41 -0.62 5.91 -14.24
N PHE A 42 0.59 5.38 -14.27
CA PHE A 42 1.18 4.81 -15.48
C PHE A 42 0.77 3.34 -15.53
N ILE A 43 -0.04 2.97 -16.52
CA ILE A 43 -0.56 1.63 -16.71
C ILE A 43 0.26 0.94 -17.79
N TYR A 44 0.78 -0.25 -17.50
CA TYR A 44 1.50 -1.05 -18.49
C TYR A 44 1.10 -2.51 -18.38
N ARG A 45 1.01 -3.17 -19.52
CA ARG A 45 0.68 -4.59 -19.62
C ARG A 45 1.88 -5.37 -20.11
N GLU A 46 2.29 -6.37 -19.34
CA GLU A 46 3.26 -7.35 -19.82
C GLU A 46 2.55 -8.38 -20.70
N PRO A 47 3.17 -8.85 -21.81
CA PRO A 47 2.53 -9.78 -22.75
C PRO A 47 1.98 -11.06 -22.10
N ASP A 48 2.65 -11.54 -21.05
CA ASP A 48 2.34 -12.80 -20.37
C ASP A 48 1.51 -12.60 -19.09
N GLN A 49 0.98 -11.39 -18.85
CA GLN A 49 0.14 -11.10 -17.68
C GLN A 49 -1.32 -10.84 -18.06
N ASP A 50 -2.22 -11.47 -17.29
CA ASP A 50 -3.67 -11.31 -17.43
C ASP A 50 -4.19 -9.98 -16.86
N ALA A 51 -3.39 -9.30 -16.05
CA ALA A 51 -3.72 -8.04 -15.40
C ALA A 51 -2.70 -6.94 -15.73
N ASP A 52 -3.18 -5.70 -15.78
CA ASP A 52 -2.31 -4.54 -15.96
C ASP A 52 -1.53 -4.25 -14.67
N SER A 53 -0.26 -3.91 -14.84
CA SER A 53 0.57 -3.34 -13.77
C SER A 53 0.41 -1.82 -13.74
N MET A 54 0.47 -1.24 -12.54
CA MET A 54 0.31 0.20 -12.34
C MET A 54 1.43 0.81 -11.50
N LEU A 55 1.84 2.02 -11.87
CA LEU A 55 2.73 2.88 -11.10
C LEU A 55 2.05 4.22 -10.83
N ILE A 56 1.97 4.64 -9.57
CA ILE A 56 1.37 5.92 -9.20
C ILE A 56 2.37 7.05 -9.42
N LEU A 57 1.94 8.09 -10.13
CA LEU A 57 2.74 9.27 -10.40
C LEU A 57 2.50 10.32 -9.32
N TYR A 58 3.48 10.48 -8.42
CA TYR A 58 3.44 11.53 -7.38
C TYR A 58 3.97 12.88 -7.88
N HIS A 59 4.65 12.90 -9.02
CA HIS A 59 5.25 14.08 -9.65
C HIS A 59 5.02 14.07 -11.14
N CYS A 60 4.96 15.27 -11.73
CA CYS A 60 5.05 15.44 -13.17
C CYS A 60 6.49 15.21 -13.62
N PRO A 61 6.75 14.29 -14.57
CA PRO A 61 8.11 14.02 -15.04
C PRO A 61 8.72 15.20 -15.83
N PHE A 62 7.92 16.17 -16.27
CA PHE A 62 8.38 17.31 -17.07
C PHE A 62 8.71 18.54 -16.23
N CYS A 63 7.79 18.96 -15.34
CA CYS A 63 8.00 20.17 -14.53
C CYS A 63 8.45 19.90 -13.09
N GLY A 64 8.51 18.63 -12.68
CA GLY A 64 8.82 18.20 -11.31
C GLY A 64 7.77 18.59 -10.27
N GLY A 65 6.66 19.22 -10.68
CA GLY A 65 5.58 19.62 -9.78
C GLY A 65 4.81 18.42 -9.23
N ALA A 66 4.29 18.53 -8.02
CA ALA A 66 3.52 17.49 -7.36
C ALA A 66 2.21 17.21 -8.10
N ALA A 67 1.87 15.92 -8.25
CA ALA A 67 0.54 15.50 -8.65
C ALA A 67 -0.52 15.91 -7.60
N PRO A 68 -1.81 15.90 -7.96
CA PRO A 68 -2.90 16.18 -7.02
C PRO A 68 -2.85 15.31 -5.75
N PRO A 69 -3.46 15.75 -4.64
CA PRO A 69 -3.55 14.94 -3.43
C PRO A 69 -4.34 13.65 -3.66
N SER A 70 -3.78 12.52 -3.21
CA SER A 70 -4.46 11.23 -3.22
C SER A 70 -5.63 11.19 -2.23
N LYS A 71 -6.77 10.71 -2.72
CA LYS A 71 -7.97 10.35 -1.96
C LYS A 71 -7.96 8.89 -1.52
N ARG A 72 -6.95 8.10 -1.84
CA ARG A 72 -6.91 6.65 -1.57
C ARG A 72 -7.22 6.31 -0.11
N ARG A 73 -6.73 7.10 0.84
CA ARG A 73 -7.03 6.91 2.28
C ARG A 73 -8.52 6.93 2.62
N LEU A 74 -9.36 7.55 1.78
CA LEU A 74 -10.80 7.64 1.97
C LEU A 74 -11.53 6.38 1.49
N LEU A 75 -10.87 5.54 0.68
CA LEU A 75 -11.38 4.28 0.15
C LEU A 75 -11.34 3.13 1.16
N PHE A 76 -10.69 3.34 2.30
CA PHE A 76 -10.54 2.35 3.36
C PHE A 76 -11.21 2.85 4.64
N GLU A 77 -11.65 1.90 5.46
CA GLU A 77 -12.15 2.18 6.79
C GLU A 77 -11.05 2.76 7.67
N VAL A 78 -11.45 3.72 8.53
CA VAL A 78 -10.57 4.22 9.57
C VAL A 78 -10.71 3.28 10.76
N ILE A 79 -9.63 2.67 11.19
CA ILE A 79 -9.62 1.80 12.37
C ILE A 79 -9.85 2.68 13.61
N PRO A 80 -10.96 2.51 14.35
CA PRO A 80 -11.20 3.27 15.57
C PRO A 80 -10.13 2.95 16.60
N ARG A 81 -9.77 3.93 17.43
CA ARG A 81 -8.72 3.75 18.45
C ARG A 81 -9.01 2.59 19.41
N GLU A 82 -10.27 2.41 19.79
CA GLU A 82 -10.69 1.31 20.68
C GLU A 82 -10.46 -0.06 20.03
N GLU A 83 -10.73 -0.17 18.73
CA GLU A 83 -10.52 -1.39 17.96
C GLU A 83 -9.03 -1.67 17.75
N GLU A 84 -8.24 -0.64 17.42
CA GLU A 84 -6.79 -0.73 17.35
C GLU A 84 -6.20 -1.21 18.69
N GLN A 85 -6.69 -0.69 19.82
CA GLN A 85 -6.27 -1.16 21.15
C GLN A 85 -6.64 -2.61 21.40
N ARG A 86 -7.88 -3.00 21.10
CA ARG A 86 -8.34 -4.39 21.23
C ARG A 86 -7.48 -5.36 20.41
N LEU A 87 -7.19 -5.00 19.15
CA LEU A 87 -6.34 -5.80 18.27
C LEU A 87 -4.90 -5.86 18.77
N ASN A 88 -4.33 -4.74 19.23
CA ASN A 88 -2.98 -4.76 19.79
C ASN A 88 -2.89 -5.64 21.04
N THR A 89 -3.88 -5.60 21.94
CA THR A 89 -3.92 -6.50 23.11
C THR A 89 -4.07 -7.97 22.69
N LEU A 90 -4.88 -8.27 21.67
CA LEU A 90 -5.03 -9.62 21.14
C LEU A 90 -3.71 -10.16 20.54
N LEU A 91 -2.95 -9.29 19.86
CA LEU A 91 -1.72 -9.65 19.16
C LEU A 91 -0.46 -9.59 20.04
N GLU A 92 -0.52 -8.91 21.19
CA GLU A 92 0.60 -8.73 22.11
C GLU A 92 1.31 -10.03 22.53
N PRO A 93 0.65 -11.19 22.73
CA PRO A 93 1.34 -12.42 23.11
C PRO A 93 2.10 -13.11 21.96
N ILE A 94 1.81 -12.76 20.70
CA ILE A 94 2.35 -13.45 19.52
C ILE A 94 3.83 -13.07 19.35
N ARG A 95 4.72 -14.06 19.35
CA ARG A 95 6.16 -13.87 19.13
C ARG A 95 6.63 -14.52 17.84
N THR A 96 5.96 -15.56 17.36
CA THR A 96 6.26 -16.26 16.10
C THR A 96 5.00 -16.45 15.24
N ILE A 97 5.17 -16.93 14.02
CA ILE A 97 4.05 -17.27 13.13
C ILE A 97 3.24 -18.45 13.70
N GLU A 98 3.92 -19.41 14.34
CA GLU A 98 3.28 -20.55 14.98
C GLU A 98 2.41 -20.12 16.16
N ASP A 99 2.84 -19.12 16.94
CA ASP A 99 2.01 -18.53 18.00
C ASP A 99 0.73 -17.94 17.42
N ALA A 100 0.83 -17.23 16.29
CA ALA A 100 -0.34 -16.65 15.63
C ALA A 100 -1.34 -17.73 15.20
N ILE A 101 -0.87 -18.80 14.57
CA ILE A 101 -1.72 -19.92 14.13
C ILE A 101 -2.35 -20.63 15.33
N SER A 102 -1.57 -20.85 16.40
CA SER A 102 -2.04 -21.50 17.62
C SER A 102 -3.10 -20.68 18.37
N LEU A 103 -2.92 -19.36 18.46
CA LEU A 103 -3.79 -18.45 19.22
C LEU A 103 -5.01 -17.95 18.42
N LEU A 104 -4.82 -17.64 17.14
CA LEU A 104 -5.83 -17.01 16.29
C LEU A 104 -6.54 -18.03 15.38
N GLY A 105 -5.99 -19.24 15.26
CA GLY A 105 -6.47 -20.27 14.35
C GLY A 105 -5.91 -20.15 12.93
N VAL A 106 -6.56 -20.85 12.00
CA VAL A 106 -6.15 -20.91 10.59
C VAL A 106 -6.38 -19.52 9.95
N PRO A 107 -5.36 -18.93 9.30
CA PRO A 107 -5.51 -17.64 8.61
C PRO A 107 -6.35 -17.76 7.35
N ASP A 108 -6.91 -16.65 6.89
CA ASP A 108 -7.61 -16.57 5.61
C ASP A 108 -6.66 -16.74 4.42
N SER A 109 -5.39 -16.35 4.59
CA SER A 109 -4.32 -16.52 3.61
C SER A 109 -2.98 -16.77 4.31
N ASP A 110 -2.19 -17.68 3.76
CA ASP A 110 -0.83 -18.01 4.18
C ASP A 110 0.07 -17.97 2.94
N GLY A 111 0.84 -16.90 2.81
CA GLY A 111 1.61 -16.59 1.61
C GLY A 111 3.04 -16.18 1.91
N HIS A 112 3.73 -15.75 0.85
CA HIS A 112 5.07 -15.18 0.96
C HIS A 112 5.08 -13.78 0.36
N SER A 113 5.61 -12.82 1.10
CA SER A 113 5.87 -11.47 0.65
C SER A 113 7.35 -11.32 0.31
N THR A 114 7.63 -10.53 -0.73
CA THR A 114 9.00 -10.20 -1.14
C THR A 114 9.27 -8.73 -0.84
N SER A 115 10.18 -8.46 0.09
CA SER A 115 10.67 -7.11 0.36
C SER A 115 12.01 -6.88 -0.34
N ARG A 116 12.10 -5.82 -1.15
CA ARG A 116 13.33 -5.39 -1.80
C ARG A 116 13.83 -4.09 -1.19
N LYS A 117 15.04 -4.12 -0.64
CA LYS A 117 15.77 -2.91 -0.27
C LYS A 117 16.64 -2.48 -1.45
N PRO A 118 16.46 -1.26 -1.98
CA PRO A 118 17.30 -0.76 -3.06
C PRO A 118 18.75 -0.60 -2.59
N GLU A 119 19.65 -0.50 -3.56
CA GLU A 119 21.05 -0.13 -3.30
C GLU A 119 21.13 1.26 -2.66
N THR A 120 22.03 1.40 -1.69
CA THR A 120 22.41 2.69 -1.10
C THR A 120 23.93 2.80 -1.11
N ASP A 121 24.48 4.01 -0.92
CA ASP A 121 25.94 4.29 -1.00
C ASP A 121 26.82 3.43 -0.07
N GLY A 122 26.24 2.60 0.81
CA GLY A 122 26.96 1.69 1.69
C GLY A 122 26.40 0.27 1.79
N ALA A 123 25.40 -0.12 0.98
CA ALA A 123 24.83 -1.46 1.05
C ALA A 123 24.33 -1.96 -0.32
N PRO A 124 24.65 -3.22 -0.71
CA PRO A 124 24.11 -3.81 -1.92
C PRO A 124 22.58 -3.99 -1.81
N PRO A 125 21.88 -4.08 -2.95
CA PRO A 125 20.45 -4.37 -2.93
C PRO A 125 20.20 -5.71 -2.24
N ALA A 126 19.17 -5.76 -1.41
CA ALA A 126 18.81 -6.96 -0.66
C ALA A 126 17.36 -7.35 -0.94
N THR A 127 17.13 -8.61 -1.28
CA THR A 127 15.79 -9.18 -1.37
C THR A 127 15.58 -10.10 -0.17
N SER A 128 14.47 -9.93 0.55
CA SER A 128 14.01 -10.87 1.57
C SER A 128 12.68 -11.46 1.15
N PHE A 129 12.54 -12.75 1.37
CA PHE A 129 11.27 -13.45 1.33
C PHE A 129 10.83 -13.65 2.78
N GLN A 130 9.57 -13.33 3.07
CA GLN A 130 9.00 -13.43 4.41
C GLN A 130 7.66 -14.12 4.28
N ARG A 131 7.37 -15.07 5.17
CA ARG A 131 6.03 -15.63 5.28
C ARG A 131 5.09 -14.56 5.83
N GLU A 132 3.88 -14.51 5.30
CA GLU A 132 2.86 -13.53 5.65
C GLU A 132 1.51 -14.22 5.82
N LEU A 133 0.90 -14.04 6.99
CA LEU A 133 -0.45 -14.48 7.28
C LEU A 133 -1.40 -13.30 7.21
N THR A 134 -2.60 -13.52 6.68
CA THR A 134 -3.68 -12.53 6.70
C THR A 134 -4.89 -13.07 7.44
N TYR A 135 -5.38 -12.31 8.42
CA TYR A 135 -6.62 -12.58 9.14
C TYR A 135 -7.61 -11.45 8.89
N ARG A 136 -8.69 -11.76 8.15
CA ARG A 136 -9.79 -10.86 7.79
C ARG A 136 -10.96 -11.01 8.74
N GLY A 137 -11.04 -12.10 9.50
CA GLY A 137 -12.14 -12.37 10.43
C GLY A 137 -12.02 -11.72 11.82
N LEU A 138 -10.87 -11.14 12.17
CA LEU A 138 -10.62 -10.64 13.54
C LEU A 138 -11.27 -9.28 13.84
N SER A 139 -11.67 -8.53 12.82
CA SER A 139 -12.27 -7.19 12.93
C SER A 139 -13.20 -6.92 11.76
N ASP A 140 -14.28 -6.17 11.97
CA ASP A 140 -15.17 -5.74 10.88
C ASP A 140 -14.57 -4.62 10.02
N VAL A 141 -13.59 -3.88 10.56
CA VAL A 141 -13.03 -2.67 9.93
C VAL A 141 -11.55 -2.79 9.59
N ALA A 142 -10.87 -3.85 10.04
CA ALA A 142 -9.45 -4.05 9.81
C ALA A 142 -9.13 -5.48 9.34
N ASP A 143 -8.14 -5.59 8.45
CA ASP A 143 -7.40 -6.81 8.18
C ASP A 143 -6.12 -6.79 9.03
N VAL A 144 -5.78 -7.94 9.62
CA VAL A 144 -4.55 -8.12 10.40
C VAL A 144 -3.55 -8.90 9.56
N TRP A 145 -2.39 -8.30 9.32
CA TRP A 145 -1.31 -8.88 8.55
C TRP A 145 -0.18 -9.21 9.51
N ILE A 146 0.29 -10.46 9.52
CA ILE A 146 1.38 -10.92 10.39
C ILE A 146 2.50 -11.46 9.50
N SER A 147 3.68 -10.86 9.61
CA SER A 147 4.85 -11.21 8.81
C SER A 147 5.98 -11.74 9.69
N GLU A 148 6.73 -12.71 9.19
CA GLU A 148 7.92 -13.24 9.87
C GLU A 148 9.16 -12.38 9.58
N GLY A 149 9.83 -11.94 10.63
CA GLY A 149 11.13 -11.29 10.57
C GLY A 149 12.26 -12.28 10.29
N ARG A 150 13.43 -11.77 9.92
CA ARG A 150 14.64 -12.60 9.72
C ARG A 150 15.16 -13.23 11.02
N ASP A 151 14.75 -12.68 12.14
CA ASP A 151 14.99 -13.15 13.51
C ASP A 151 13.99 -14.23 13.95
N GLY A 152 13.03 -14.62 13.10
CA GLY A 152 11.94 -15.53 13.43
C GLY A 152 10.83 -14.86 14.26
N HIS A 153 10.93 -13.56 14.54
CA HIS A 153 9.88 -12.86 15.27
C HIS A 153 8.73 -12.46 14.35
N ALA A 154 7.51 -12.60 14.85
CA ALA A 154 6.32 -12.09 14.16
C ALA A 154 6.17 -10.58 14.39
N TYR A 155 5.83 -9.87 13.31
CA TYR A 155 5.47 -8.46 13.32
C TYR A 155 4.08 -8.33 12.71
N TRP A 156 3.24 -7.44 13.25
CA TRP A 156 1.89 -7.23 12.71
C TRP A 156 1.68 -5.81 12.18
N GLN A 157 0.75 -5.71 11.23
CA GLN A 157 0.23 -4.47 10.68
C GLN A 157 -1.28 -4.55 10.63
N LEU A 158 -1.93 -3.39 10.86
CA LEU A 158 -3.38 -3.26 10.78
C LEU A 158 -3.73 -2.45 9.55
N HIS A 159 -4.55 -3.02 8.67
CA HIS A 159 -4.98 -2.37 7.43
C HIS A 159 -6.49 -2.13 7.49
N GLY A 160 -6.93 -0.89 7.31
CA GLY A 160 -8.36 -0.61 7.19
C GLY A 160 -8.94 -1.37 5.99
N LYS A 161 -10.10 -2.02 6.18
CA LYS A 161 -10.77 -2.75 5.09
C LYS A 161 -11.26 -1.78 4.02
N PRO A 162 -11.34 -2.21 2.75
CA PRO A 162 -11.97 -1.39 1.72
C PRO A 162 -13.41 -1.06 2.11
N LYS A 163 -13.82 0.21 1.95
CA LYS A 163 -15.22 0.57 2.11
C LYS A 163 -16.03 -0.15 1.05
N ARG A 164 -17.15 -0.75 1.46
CA ARG A 164 -18.10 -1.32 0.49
C ARG A 164 -18.55 -0.19 -0.43
N ARG A 165 -18.36 -0.35 -1.75
CA ARG A 165 -19.02 0.54 -2.69
C ARG A 165 -20.52 0.30 -2.55
N GLU A 166 -21.27 1.33 -2.17
CA GLU A 166 -22.72 1.32 -2.38
C GLU A 166 -22.92 1.15 -3.89
N ALA A 167 -23.53 0.04 -4.27
CA ALA A 167 -23.75 -0.35 -5.66
C ALA A 167 -24.86 0.50 -6.29
#